data_AF-A0A6N7NZ44-F1
#
_entry.id   AF-A0A6N7NZ44-F1
#
_cell.length_a   1.000
_cell.length_b   1.000
_cell.length_c   1.000
_cell.angle_alpha   90.00
_cell.angle_beta   90.00
_cell.angle_gamma   90.00
#
_symmetry.space_group_name_H-M   'P 1'
#
loop_
_entity.id
_entity.type
_entity.pdbx_description
1 polymer ?
#
loop_
_entity_poly.entity_id
_entity_poly.type
_entity_poly.pdbx_seq_one_letter_code
_entity_poly.pdbx_strand_id
1 'polypeptide(L)'
;MKMKWKPSDVVVILLGALGFFLGLMGLINPDAQYSMMGITASSLPADSVIPGLFGSGSLSAIYVGIIYIYGVLKKWDRFKAYLIFARMVMCLGFLVLVCIGRAPQAFIPAAAWEGAGALFILLALWWDKRHVK
;
A
#
# COMPACT_ATOMS: atom_id res chain seq x y z
N MET A 1 29.60 -9.20 -4.78
CA MET A 1 28.58 -9.74 -5.71
C MET A 1 27.71 -8.58 -6.22
N LYS A 2 27.85 -8.15 -7.48
CA LYS A 2 27.01 -7.06 -8.03
C LYS A 2 25.60 -7.59 -8.23
N MET A 3 24.64 -7.08 -7.45
CA MET A 3 23.23 -7.46 -7.58
C MET A 3 22.70 -6.88 -8.89
N LYS A 4 22.39 -7.74 -9.87
CA LYS A 4 21.66 -7.32 -11.08
C LYS A 4 20.20 -7.17 -10.69
N TRP A 5 19.78 -5.94 -10.45
CA TRP A 5 18.40 -5.58 -10.18
C TRP A 5 17.53 -5.82 -11.41
N LYS A 6 16.44 -6.56 -11.24
CA LYS A 6 15.41 -6.66 -12.29
C LYS A 6 14.46 -5.46 -12.21
N PRO A 7 13.87 -5.01 -13.32
CA PRO A 7 12.79 -4.02 -13.31
C PRO A 7 11.71 -4.28 -12.25
N SER A 8 11.28 -5.54 -12.08
CA SER A 8 10.28 -5.87 -11.04
C SER A 8 10.80 -5.74 -9.60
N ASP A 9 12.12 -5.88 -9.36
CA ASP A 9 12.70 -5.62 -8.04
C ASP A 9 12.63 -4.12 -7.73
N VAL A 10 12.96 -3.28 -8.70
CA VAL A 10 12.95 -1.82 -8.57
C VAL A 10 11.52 -1.32 -8.30
N VAL A 11 10.53 -1.80 -9.06
CA VAL A 11 9.13 -1.43 -8.85
C VAL A 11 8.66 -1.77 -7.44
N VAL A 12 8.96 -2.97 -6.95
CA VAL A 12 8.55 -3.39 -5.60
C VAL A 12 9.25 -2.56 -4.51
N ILE A 13 10.54 -2.26 -4.69
CA ILE A 13 11.27 -1.38 -3.75
C ILE A 13 10.69 0.03 -3.74
N LEU A 14 10.39 0.60 -4.90
CA LEU A 14 9.81 1.94 -4.99
C LEU A 14 8.42 2.00 -4.34
N LEU A 15 7.57 1.00 -4.60
CA LEU A 15 6.27 0.90 -3.95
C LEU A 15 6.40 0.72 -2.43
N GLY A 16 7.34 -0.10 -1.98
CA GLY A 16 7.63 -0.30 -0.56
C GLY A 16 8.12 0.97 0.13
N ALA A 17 9.07 1.68 -0.49
CA ALA A 17 9.59 2.94 0.01
C ALA A 17 8.50 4.02 0.04
N LEU A 18 7.68 4.11 -1.01
CA LEU A 18 6.57 5.07 -1.05
C LEU A 18 5.54 4.76 0.05
N GLY A 19 5.16 3.49 0.24
CA GLY A 19 4.28 3.08 1.34
C GLY A 19 4.86 3.40 2.72
N PHE A 20 6.16 3.17 2.90
CA PHE A 20 6.88 3.52 4.14
C PHE A 20 6.83 5.02 4.42
N PHE A 21 7.14 5.87 3.44
CA PHE A 21 7.11 7.31 3.62
C PHE A 21 5.70 7.86 3.83
N LEU A 22 4.70 7.33 3.11
CA LEU A 22 3.30 7.70 3.34
C LEU A 22 2.83 7.32 4.75
N GLY A 23 3.25 6.16 5.26
CA GLY A 23 2.98 5.78 6.64
C GLY A 23 3.66 6.70 7.66
N LEU A 24 4.92 7.10 7.44
CA LEU A 24 5.58 8.09 8.28
C LEU A 24 4.87 9.45 8.25
N MET A 25 4.46 9.91 7.07
CA MET A 25 3.71 11.16 6.93
C MET A 25 2.37 11.09 7.65
N GLY A 26 1.72 9.93 7.66
CA GLY A 26 0.50 9.69 8.42
C GLY A 26 0.65 9.83 9.93
N LEU A 27 1.79 9.43 10.48
CA LEU A 27 2.10 9.61 11.89
C LEU A 27 2.51 11.03 12.25
N ILE A 28 3.22 11.72 11.34
CA ILE A 28 3.70 13.09 11.55
C ILE A 28 2.56 14.10 11.39
N ASN A 29 1.66 13.88 10.44
CA ASN A 29 0.54 14.76 10.14
C ASN A 29 -0.77 13.97 10.00
N PRO A 30 -1.36 13.52 11.12
CA PRO A 30 -2.61 12.74 11.10
C PRO A 30 -3.80 13.56 10.59
N ASP A 31 -3.81 14.88 10.80
CA ASP A 31 -4.90 15.76 10.35
C ASP A 31 -5.05 15.78 8.83
N ALA A 32 -3.94 15.67 8.10
CA ALA A 32 -3.97 15.52 6.66
C ALA A 32 -4.67 14.22 6.23
N GLN A 33 -4.47 13.11 6.95
CA GLN A 33 -5.15 11.84 6.66
C GLN A 33 -6.65 11.92 6.93
N TYR A 34 -7.05 12.57 8.04
CA TYR A 34 -8.46 12.77 8.37
C TYR A 34 -9.16 13.62 7.31
N SER A 35 -8.51 14.72 6.90
CA SER A 35 -9.06 15.66 5.93
C SER A 35 -9.31 15.01 4.56
N MET A 36 -8.42 14.12 4.12
CA MET A 36 -8.62 13.33 2.88
C MET A 36 -9.85 12.41 2.95
N MET A 37 -10.27 12.05 4.16
CA MET A 37 -11.46 11.23 4.42
C MET A 37 -12.69 12.08 4.77
N GLY A 38 -12.59 13.41 4.72
CA GLY A 38 -13.66 14.33 5.10
C GLY A 38 -13.90 14.40 6.61
N ILE A 39 -12.92 14.00 7.41
CA ILE A 39 -12.98 14.01 8.88
C ILE A 39 -12.19 15.20 9.40
N THR A 40 -12.78 15.96 10.32
CA THR A 40 -12.08 17.03 11.03
C THR A 40 -11.72 16.54 12.43
N ALA A 41 -10.46 16.69 12.85
CA ALA A 41 -10.04 16.20 14.18
C ALA A 41 -10.88 16.78 15.33
N SER A 42 -11.27 18.06 15.23
CA SER A 42 -12.09 18.74 16.23
C SER A 42 -13.54 18.25 16.31
N SER A 43 -14.04 17.52 15.31
CA SER A 43 -15.39 16.93 15.35
C SER A 43 -15.41 15.52 15.93
N LEU A 44 -14.25 14.95 16.27
CA LEU A 44 -14.16 13.64 16.86
C LEU A 44 -14.45 13.69 18.37
N PRO A 45 -15.28 12.78 18.91
CA PRO A 45 -15.41 12.59 20.35
C PRO A 45 -14.07 12.31 21.01
N ALA A 46 -13.91 12.70 22.27
CA ALA A 46 -12.67 12.50 23.02
C ALA A 46 -12.26 11.02 23.18
N ASP A 47 -13.23 10.11 23.17
CA ASP A 47 -13.08 8.66 23.25
C ASP A 47 -13.12 7.96 21.87
N SER A 48 -13.03 8.74 20.78
CA SER A 48 -13.06 8.21 19.42
C SER A 48 -11.89 7.25 19.16
N VAL A 49 -12.20 6.09 18.58
CA VAL A 49 -11.20 5.11 18.12
C VAL A 49 -10.51 5.52 16.81
N ILE A 50 -11.03 6.55 16.12
CA ILE A 50 -10.57 6.97 14.80
C ILE A 50 -9.08 7.31 14.77
N PRO A 51 -8.52 8.13 15.69
CA PRO A 51 -7.09 8.42 15.68
C PRO A 51 -6.22 7.16 15.82
N GLY A 52 -6.64 6.22 16.68
CA GLY A 52 -5.97 4.93 16.85
C GLY A 52 -6.01 4.08 15.57
N LEU A 53 -7.16 4.04 14.88
CA LEU A 53 -7.31 3.30 13.63
C LEU A 53 -6.40 3.85 12.52
N PHE A 54 -6.39 5.17 12.30
CA PHE A 54 -5.52 5.79 11.29
C PHE A 54 -4.03 5.68 11.64
N GLY A 55 -3.67 5.84 12.93
CA GLY A 55 -2.32 5.60 13.41
C GLY A 55 -1.88 4.15 13.18
N SER A 56 -2.76 3.17 13.46
CA SER A 56 -2.48 1.76 13.20
C SER A 56 -2.34 1.45 11.70
N GLY A 57 -3.13 2.10 10.85
CA GLY A 57 -3.01 2.00 9.39
C GLY A 57 -1.68 2.56 8.90
N SER A 58 -1.23 3.68 9.47
CA SER A 58 0.06 4.29 9.16
C SER A 58 1.24 3.40 9.59
N LEU A 59 1.17 2.79 10.78
CA LEU A 59 2.15 1.79 11.23
C LEU A 59 2.14 0.55 10.33
N SER A 60 0.97 0.10 9.89
CA SER A 60 0.84 -1.00 8.93
C SER A 60 1.52 -0.68 7.60
N ALA A 61 1.33 0.53 7.07
CA ALA A 61 1.98 0.98 5.83
C ALA A 61 3.52 1.00 5.96
N ILE A 62 4.04 1.47 7.08
CA ILE A 62 5.48 1.42 7.41
C ILE A 62 5.98 -0.03 7.40
N TYR A 63 5.31 -0.90 8.15
CA TYR A 63 5.67 -2.31 8.27
C TYR A 63 5.65 -3.05 6.93
N VAL A 64 4.59 -2.86 6.14
CA VAL A 64 4.45 -3.47 4.81
C VAL A 64 5.52 -2.93 3.85
N GLY A 65 5.83 -1.63 3.90
CA GLY A 65 6.91 -1.04 3.11
C GLY A 65 8.27 -1.67 3.39
N ILE A 66 8.58 -1.94 4.66
CA ILE A 66 9.79 -2.66 5.08
C ILE A 66 9.78 -4.09 4.50
N ILE A 67 8.66 -4.80 4.59
CA ILE A 67 8.54 -6.16 4.04
C ILE A 67 8.78 -6.18 2.53
N TYR A 68 8.28 -5.20 1.78
CA TYR A 68 8.49 -5.11 0.34
C TYR A 68 9.97 -5.05 0.00
N ILE A 69 10.69 -4.13 0.65
CA ILE A 69 12.13 -3.95 0.43
C ILE A 69 12.88 -5.20 0.87
N TYR A 70 12.59 -5.70 2.07
CA TYR A 70 13.27 -6.87 2.63
C TYR A 70 13.04 -8.14 1.80
N GLY A 71 11.81 -8.40 1.35
CA GLY A 71 11.47 -9.57 0.55
C GLY A 71 12.18 -9.59 -0.79
N VAL A 72 12.38 -8.42 -1.42
CA VAL A 72 13.20 -8.28 -2.63
C VAL A 72 14.67 -8.54 -2.32
N LEU A 73 15.22 -7.94 -1.26
CA LEU A 73 16.62 -8.14 -0.85
C LEU A 73 16.93 -9.60 -0.51
N LYS A 74 15.98 -10.32 0.09
CA LYS A 74 16.08 -11.74 0.42
C LYS A 74 15.70 -12.67 -0.72
N LYS A 75 15.25 -12.15 -1.87
CA LYS A 75 14.84 -12.92 -3.05
C LYS A 75 13.85 -14.04 -2.70
N TRP A 76 12.87 -13.73 -1.86
CA TRP A 76 11.84 -14.71 -1.49
C TRP A 76 11.12 -15.23 -2.72
N ASP A 77 11.03 -16.56 -2.83
CA ASP A 77 10.35 -17.18 -3.96
C ASP A 77 8.87 -16.77 -3.98
N ARG A 78 8.35 -16.50 -5.18
CA ARG A 78 6.96 -16.06 -5.42
C ARG A 78 6.50 -14.80 -4.67
N PHE A 79 7.39 -14.08 -3.99
CA PHE A 79 7.02 -12.90 -3.19
C PHE A 79 6.22 -11.87 -3.99
N LYS A 80 6.66 -11.56 -5.22
CA LYS A 80 5.96 -10.60 -6.08
C LYS A 80 4.57 -11.07 -6.52
N ALA A 81 4.38 -12.38 -6.70
CA ALA A 81 3.06 -12.94 -6.98
C ALA A 81 2.13 -12.82 -5.77
N TYR A 82 2.67 -13.07 -4.57
CA TYR A 82 1.96 -12.82 -3.32
C TYR A 82 1.57 -11.34 -3.18
N LEU A 83 2.47 -10.41 -3.47
CA LEU A 83 2.16 -8.97 -3.43
C LEU A 83 1.02 -8.61 -4.38
N ILE A 84 1.05 -9.10 -5.63
CA ILE A 84 -0.05 -8.89 -6.59
C ILE A 84 -1.37 -9.41 -6.01
N PHE A 85 -1.38 -10.64 -5.49
CA PHE A 85 -2.58 -11.22 -4.89
C PHE A 85 -3.10 -10.39 -3.71
N ALA A 86 -2.25 -10.07 -2.73
CA ALA A 86 -2.63 -9.31 -1.55
C ALA A 86 -3.19 -7.94 -1.91
N ARG A 87 -2.56 -7.23 -2.84
CA ARG A 87 -3.04 -5.93 -3.33
C ARG A 87 -4.38 -6.04 -4.07
N MET A 88 -4.60 -7.09 -4.85
CA MET A 88 -5.90 -7.33 -5.50
C MET A 88 -7.01 -7.60 -4.47
N VAL A 89 -6.71 -8.37 -3.41
CA VAL A 89 -7.65 -8.58 -2.30
C VAL A 89 -8.02 -7.27 -1.63
N MET A 90 -7.03 -6.40 -1.35
CA MET A 90 -7.29 -5.08 -0.75
C MET A 90 -8.08 -4.15 -1.68
N CYS A 91 -7.72 -4.08 -2.97
CA CYS A 91 -8.45 -3.33 -3.98
C CYS A 91 -9.92 -3.75 -4.03
N LEU A 92 -10.18 -5.05 -4.15
CA LEU A 92 -11.53 -5.59 -4.18
C LEU A 92 -12.26 -5.34 -2.87
N GLY A 93 -11.60 -5.54 -1.73
CA GLY A 93 -12.16 -5.30 -0.40
C GLY A 93 -12.64 -3.86 -0.22
N PHE A 94 -11.82 -2.88 -0.60
CA PHE A 94 -12.21 -1.47 -0.56
C PHE A 94 -13.39 -1.17 -1.49
N LEU A 95 -13.38 -1.66 -2.74
CA LEU A 95 -14.51 -1.45 -3.66
C LEU A 95 -15.80 -2.08 -3.13
N VAL A 96 -15.74 -3.33 -2.64
CA VAL A 96 -16.90 -4.03 -2.08
C VAL A 96 -17.47 -3.24 -0.89
N LEU A 97 -16.61 -2.81 0.04
CA LEU A 97 -17.04 -2.04 1.22
C LEU A 97 -17.72 -0.72 0.82
N VAL A 98 -17.22 -0.03 -0.20
CA VAL A 98 -17.85 1.18 -0.73
C VAL A 98 -19.20 0.84 -1.39
N CYS A 99 -19.24 -0.18 -2.25
CA CYS A 99 -20.46 -0.59 -2.97
C CYS A 99 -21.60 -0.99 -2.04
N ILE A 100 -21.30 -1.63 -0.90
CA ILE A 100 -22.32 -2.05 0.09
C ILE A 100 -22.60 -0.97 1.16
N GLY A 101 -22.04 0.24 1.01
CA GLY A 101 -22.28 1.36 1.93
C GLY A 101 -21.60 1.23 3.30
N ARG A 102 -20.60 0.36 3.44
CA ARG A 102 -19.83 0.16 4.69
C ARG A 102 -18.53 0.95 4.75
N ALA A 103 -18.16 1.65 3.67
CA ALA A 103 -17.04 2.59 3.65
C ALA A 103 -17.39 3.86 2.85
N PRO A 104 -16.84 5.03 3.23
CA PRO A 104 -16.98 6.26 2.46
C PRO A 104 -16.40 6.14 1.05
N GLN A 105 -16.93 6.91 0.09
CA GLN A 105 -16.37 6.98 -1.27
C GLN A 105 -14.90 7.46 -1.30
N ALA A 106 -14.44 8.13 -0.24
CA ALA A 106 -13.02 8.48 -0.04
C ALA A 106 -12.07 7.27 -0.02
N PHE A 107 -12.58 6.03 0.07
CA PHE A 107 -11.80 4.80 -0.08
C PHE A 107 -11.58 4.36 -1.54
N ILE A 108 -12.26 4.95 -2.53
CA ILE A 108 -12.05 4.63 -3.95
C ILE A 108 -10.58 4.92 -4.38
N PRO A 109 -9.96 6.06 -4.02
CA PRO A 109 -8.54 6.28 -4.25
C PRO A 109 -7.63 5.21 -3.62
N ALA A 110 -7.97 4.70 -2.43
CA ALA A 110 -7.23 3.61 -1.79
C ALA A 110 -7.36 2.30 -2.58
N ALA A 111 -8.55 1.98 -3.08
CA ALA A 111 -8.74 0.85 -3.98
C ALA A 111 -7.90 0.98 -5.27
N ALA A 112 -7.94 2.16 -5.90
CA ALA A 112 -7.17 2.47 -7.09
C ALA A 112 -5.66 2.35 -6.85
N TRP A 113 -5.18 2.81 -5.69
CA TRP A 113 -3.78 2.66 -5.27
C TRP A 113 -3.35 1.19 -5.19
N GLU A 114 -4.16 0.36 -4.54
CA GLU A 114 -3.90 -1.07 -4.43
C GLU A 114 -3.90 -1.74 -5.82
N GLY A 115 -4.91 -1.42 -6.63
CA GLY A 115 -5.05 -1.88 -8.01
C GLY A 115 -3.87 -1.54 -8.91
N ALA A 116 -3.50 -0.26 -8.95
CA ALA A 116 -2.39 0.24 -9.76
C ALA A 116 -1.05 -0.36 -9.32
N GLY A 117 -0.81 -0.49 -8.02
CA GLY A 117 0.40 -1.13 -7.52
C GLY A 117 0.51 -2.60 -7.94
N ALA A 118 -0.59 -3.36 -7.90
CA ALA A 118 -0.60 -4.74 -8.40
C ALA A 118 -0.31 -4.80 -9.91
N LEU A 119 -0.93 -3.90 -10.68
CA LEU A 119 -0.72 -3.80 -12.12
C LEU A 119 0.74 -3.48 -12.47
N PHE A 120 1.36 -2.52 -11.78
CA PHE A 120 2.78 -2.19 -12.00
C PHE A 120 3.70 -3.38 -11.73
N ILE A 121 3.47 -4.14 -10.65
CA ILE A 121 4.27 -5.33 -10.35
C ILE A 121 4.06 -6.40 -11.42
N LEU A 122 2.81 -6.62 -11.86
CA LEU A 122 2.47 -7.59 -12.91
C LEU A 122 3.15 -7.24 -14.25
N LEU A 123 3.07 -5.98 -14.68
CA LEU A 123 3.70 -5.51 -15.91
C LEU A 123 5.22 -5.62 -15.85
N ALA A 124 5.83 -5.29 -14.69
CA ALA A 124 7.26 -5.44 -14.51
C ALA A 124 7.71 -6.91 -14.53
N LEU A 125 6.93 -7.81 -13.92
CA LEU A 125 7.19 -9.27 -13.99
C LEU A 125 7.06 -9.81 -15.42
N TRP A 126 6.07 -9.33 -16.16
CA TRP A 126 5.89 -9.68 -17.56
C TRP A 126 7.07 -9.20 -18.41
N TRP A 127 7.56 -7.99 -18.16
CA TRP A 127 8.74 -7.43 -18.82
C TRP A 127 9.99 -8.26 -18.50
N ASP A 128 10.21 -8.59 -17.23
CA ASP A 128 11.33 -9.43 -16.82
C ASP A 128 11.33 -10.77 -17.56
N LYS A 129 10.18 -11.45 -17.64
CA LYS A 129 10.05 -12.73 -18.34
C LYS A 129 10.37 -12.64 -19.84
N ARG A 130 10.09 -11.50 -20.48
CA ARG A 130 10.31 -11.30 -21.92
C ARG A 130 11.70 -10.79 -22.28
N HIS A 131 12.32 -9.99 -21.40
CA HIS A 131 13.52 -9.22 -21.74
C HIS A 131 14.71 -9.48 -20.83
N VAL A 132 14.53 -10.15 -19.69
CA VAL A 132 15.59 -10.41 -18.71
C VAL A 132 15.73 -11.92 -18.53
N LYS A 133 16.70 -12.51 -19.25
CA LYS A 133 17.13 -13.91 -19.05
C LYS A 133 17.77 -14.10 -17.67
#